data_AF-A0A967Z8M9-F1
#
_entry.id   AF-A0A967Z8M9-F1
#
_cell.length_a   1.000
_cell.length_b   1.000
_cell.length_c   1.000
_cell.angle_alpha   90.00
_cell.angle_beta   90.00
_cell.angle_gamma   90.00
#
_symmetry.space_group_name_H-M   'P 1'
#
loop_
_entity.id
_entity.type
_entity.pdbx_description
1 polymer ?
#
loop_
_entity_poly.entity_id
_entity_poly.type
_entity_poly.pdbx_seq_one_letter_code
_entity_poly.pdbx_strand_id
1 'polypeptide(L)'
;MTPSSVARALRLFELRLLQALGYAVELGHDVDTGEPIESGLSYRFEAERGACVCTGTGNGDDIYLGRDLIALREEALEDEQSLRTAK
;
A
#
# COMPACT_ATOMS: atom_id res chain seq x y z
N MET A 1 -2.56 25.93 -0.46
CA MET A 1 -2.58 24.46 -0.45
C MET A 1 -3.02 24.00 -1.83
N THR A 2 -2.26 23.14 -2.51
CA THR A 2 -2.68 22.56 -3.80
C THR A 2 -3.60 21.37 -3.56
N PRO A 3 -4.48 21.00 -4.52
CA PRO A 3 -5.36 19.83 -4.37
C PRO A 3 -4.58 18.52 -4.10
N SER A 4 -3.40 18.35 -4.71
CA SER A 4 -2.51 17.19 -4.44
C SER A 4 -1.97 17.19 -3.00
N SER A 5 -1.63 18.35 -2.44
CA SER A 5 -1.21 18.47 -1.03
C SER A 5 -2.32 18.12 -0.04
N VAL A 6 -3.57 18.47 -0.34
CA VAL A 6 -4.75 18.08 0.46
C VAL A 6 -4.96 16.56 0.37
N ALA A 7 -4.92 15.99 -0.83
CA ALA A 7 -5.07 14.56 -1.03
C ALA A 7 -4.02 13.77 -0.24
N ARG A 8 -2.75 14.18 -0.30
CA ARG A 8 -1.67 13.57 0.50
C ARG A 8 -1.96 13.61 1.99
N ALA A 9 -2.36 14.77 2.52
CA ALA A 9 -2.68 14.91 3.93
C ALA A 9 -3.83 14.00 4.37
N LEU A 10 -4.86 13.85 3.53
CA LEU A 10 -5.98 12.94 3.78
C LEU A 10 -5.53 11.48 3.79
N ARG A 11 -4.70 11.04 2.84
CA ARG A 11 -4.20 9.65 2.81
C ARG A 11 -3.35 9.30 4.01
N LEU A 12 -2.47 10.20 4.43
CA LEU A 12 -1.68 10.00 5.65
C LEU A 12 -2.56 9.99 6.90
N PHE A 13 -3.59 10.82 6.96
CA PHE A 13 -4.55 10.80 8.05
C PHE A 13 -5.31 9.46 8.11
N GLU A 14 -5.83 8.98 6.99
CA GLU A 14 -6.54 7.69 6.89
C GLU A 14 -5.64 6.52 7.30
N LEU A 15 -4.41 6.46 6.79
CA LEU A 15 -3.44 5.41 7.12
C LEU A 15 -3.16 5.37 8.63
N ARG A 16 -2.90 6.54 9.24
CA ARG A 16 -2.63 6.65 10.68
C ARG A 16 -3.86 6.36 11.53
N LEU A 17 -5.06 6.71 11.05
CA LEU A 17 -6.32 6.38 11.71
C LEU A 17 -6.53 4.87 11.75
N LEU A 18 -6.32 4.17 10.64
CA LEU A 18 -6.40 2.71 10.59
C LEU A 18 -5.41 2.06 11.57
N GLN A 19 -4.17 2.56 11.61
CA GLN A 19 -3.17 2.09 12.58
C GLN A 19 -3.61 2.31 14.03
N ALA A 20 -4.12 3.50 14.36
CA ALA A 20 -4.57 3.83 15.71
C ALA A 20 -5.78 2.99 16.16
N LEU A 21 -6.61 2.54 15.22
CA LEU A 21 -7.74 1.65 15.47
C LEU A 21 -7.34 0.16 15.59
N GLY A 22 -6.08 -0.18 15.32
CA GLY A 22 -5.60 -1.56 15.30
C GLY A 22 -5.84 -2.29 13.96
N TYR A 23 -6.28 -1.58 12.93
CA TYR A 23 -6.39 -2.07 11.54
C TYR A 23 -5.13 -1.77 10.73
N ALA A 24 -3.97 -1.72 11.40
CA ALA A 24 -2.70 -1.47 10.72
C ALA A 24 -2.46 -2.56 9.68
N VAL A 25 -2.31 -2.15 8.43
CA VAL A 25 -1.94 -3.03 7.35
C VAL A 25 -0.45 -3.37 7.47
N GLU A 26 -0.12 -4.66 7.50
CA GLU A 26 1.27 -5.11 7.40
C GLU A 26 1.74 -4.99 5.94
N LEU A 27 2.71 -4.10 5.71
CA LEU A 27 3.31 -3.81 4.40
C LEU A 27 4.83 -4.08 4.41
N GLY A 28 5.32 -4.81 5.41
CA GLY A 28 6.72 -5.17 5.54
C GLY A 28 7.03 -6.44 4.75
N HIS A 29 6.13 -7.42 4.84
CA HIS A 29 6.37 -8.76 4.34
C HIS A 29 5.19 -9.28 3.52
N ASP A 30 5.51 -10.24 2.67
CA ASP A 30 4.56 -11.11 2.04
C ASP A 30 3.96 -12.07 3.08
N VAL A 31 2.65 -12.18 3.14
CA VAL A 31 1.94 -12.91 4.20
C VAL A 31 2.00 -14.42 4.04
N ASP A 32 2.29 -14.92 2.84
CA ASP A 32 2.36 -16.34 2.53
C ASP A 32 3.77 -16.90 2.76
N THR A 33 4.78 -16.12 2.38
CA THR A 33 6.20 -16.52 2.40
C THR A 33 6.95 -15.96 3.60
N GLY A 34 6.49 -14.85 4.18
CA GLY A 34 7.19 -14.11 5.23
C GLY A 34 8.40 -13.31 4.72
N GLU A 35 8.65 -13.32 3.42
CA GLU A 35 9.76 -12.57 2.81
C GLU A 35 9.41 -11.07 2.71
N PRO A 36 10.40 -10.16 2.79
CA PRO A 36 10.14 -8.73 2.64
C PRO A 36 9.47 -8.39 1.31
N ILE A 37 8.59 -7.38 1.32
CA ILE A 37 8.01 -6.85 0.09
C ILE A 37 9.14 -6.30 -0.81
N GLU A 38 9.18 -6.77 -2.05
CA GLU A 38 10.15 -6.40 -3.07
C GLU A 38 9.59 -5.39 -4.05
N SER A 39 10.37 -4.34 -4.37
CA SER A 39 9.91 -3.23 -5.21
C SER A 39 9.50 -3.63 -6.63
N GLY A 40 10.09 -4.70 -7.17
CA GLY A 40 9.89 -5.18 -8.54
C GLY A 40 8.75 -6.19 -8.71
N LEU A 41 8.11 -6.62 -7.62
CA LEU A 41 7.03 -7.61 -7.66
C LEU A 41 5.66 -6.94 -7.54
N SER A 42 4.63 -7.69 -7.95
CA SER A 42 3.23 -7.29 -7.77
C SER A 42 2.63 -8.08 -6.61
N TYR A 43 1.82 -7.39 -5.81
CA TYR A 43 1.17 -7.93 -4.63
C TYR A 43 -0.32 -7.71 -4.72
N ARG A 44 -1.09 -8.71 -4.31
CA ARG A 44 -2.53 -8.59 -4.06
C ARG A 44 -2.72 -8.21 -2.60
N PHE A 45 -3.58 -7.21 -2.36
CA PHE A 45 -3.95 -6.86 -1.00
C PHE A 45 -5.23 -7.57 -0.55
N GLU A 46 -5.16 -8.31 0.56
CA GLU A 46 -6.30 -8.98 1.16
C GLU A 46 -6.56 -8.36 2.54
N ALA A 47 -7.72 -7.71 2.73
CA ALA A 47 -8.01 -6.87 3.89
C ALA A 47 -7.80 -7.54 5.26
N GLU A 48 -7.95 -8.87 5.36
CA GLU A 48 -7.77 -9.63 6.61
C GLU A 48 -6.43 -10.38 6.70
N ARG A 49 -5.63 -10.40 5.63
CA ARG A 49 -4.38 -11.17 5.58
C ARG A 49 -3.16 -10.29 5.39
N GLY A 50 -3.24 -9.26 4.53
CA GLY A 50 -2.14 -8.38 4.14
C GLY A 50 -1.75 -8.55 2.68
N ALA A 51 -0.47 -8.29 2.34
CA ALA A 51 0.02 -8.37 0.97
C ALA A 51 0.51 -9.78 0.60
N CYS A 52 0.00 -10.33 -0.51
CA CYS A 52 0.42 -11.64 -1.05
C CYS A 52 1.01 -11.47 -2.45
N VAL A 53 2.13 -12.11 -2.75
CA VAL A 53 2.81 -12.02 -4.06
C VAL A 53 1.91 -12.60 -5.14
N CYS A 54 1.65 -11.80 -6.16
CA CYS A 54 0.80 -12.19 -7.29
C CYS A 54 1.69 -12.65 -8.44
N THR A 55 1.87 -13.97 -8.58
CA THR A 55 2.70 -14.59 -9.62
C THR A 55 1.99 -14.76 -10.98
N GLY A 56 0.73 -14.30 -11.11
CA GLY A 56 -0.06 -14.37 -12.34
C GLY A 56 -0.57 -13.01 -12.81
N THR A 57 -1.02 -12.94 -14.07
CA THR A 57 -1.75 -11.80 -14.65
C THR A 57 -3.17 -11.75 -14.09
N GLY A 58 -3.32 -11.44 -12.81
CA GLY A 58 -4.61 -11.06 -12.26
C GLY A 58 -4.97 -9.68 -12.81
N ASN A 59 -6.17 -9.53 -13.38
CA ASN A 59 -6.79 -8.22 -13.53
C ASN A 59 -7.76 -8.07 -12.36
N GLY A 60 -7.37 -7.32 -11.35
CA GLY A 60 -8.23 -7.02 -10.21
C GLY A 60 -7.86 -5.67 -9.62
N ASP A 61 -8.85 -5.00 -9.02
CA ASP A 61 -8.71 -3.66 -8.43
C ASP A 61 -7.73 -3.62 -7.23
N ASP A 62 -7.30 -4.77 -6.71
CA ASP A 62 -6.47 -4.91 -5.50
C ASP A 62 -5.01 -5.36 -5.79
N ILE A 63 -4.48 -5.08 -6.98
CA ILE A 63 -3.08 -5.42 -7.32
C ILE A 63 -2.21 -4.17 -7.32
N TYR A 64 -1.13 -4.23 -6.55
CA TYR A 64 -0.23 -3.12 -6.30
C TYR A 64 1.22 -3.53 -6.57
N LEU A 65 2.04 -2.59 -7.05
CA LEU A 65 3.48 -2.84 -7.17
C LEU A 65 4.13 -2.69 -5.80
N GLY A 66 5.10 -3.54 -5.50
CA GLY A 66 5.78 -3.52 -4.21
C GLY A 66 6.43 -2.17 -3.91
N ARG A 67 6.93 -1.45 -4.92
CA ARG A 67 7.45 -0.08 -4.74
C ARG A 67 6.40 0.89 -4.20
N ASP A 68 5.14 0.73 -4.58
CA ASP A 68 4.06 1.63 -4.17
C ASP A 68 3.61 1.29 -2.73
N LEU A 69 3.63 -0.01 -2.37
CA LEU A 69 3.40 -0.47 -0.99
C LEU A 69 4.53 -0.03 -0.04
N ILE A 70 5.77 -0.06 -0.51
CA ILE A 70 6.93 0.47 0.22
C ILE A 70 6.77 1.99 0.43
N ALA A 71 6.41 2.74 -0.60
CA ALA A 71 6.16 4.18 -0.48
C ALA A 71 5.01 4.48 0.49
N LEU A 72 3.95 3.67 0.50
CA LEU A 72 2.84 3.78 1.45
C LEU A 72 3.32 3.54 2.89
N ARG A 73 4.08 2.47 3.13
CA ARG A 73 4.68 2.15 4.43
C ARG A 73 5.58 3.28 4.96
N GLU A 74 6.34 3.90 4.07
CA GLU A 74 7.28 4.99 4.40
C GLU A 74 6.62 6.37 4.43
N GLU A 75 5.30 6.45 4.21
CA GLU A 75 4.53 7.70 4.12
C GLU A 75 5.06 8.67 3.01
N ALA A 76 5.79 8.11 2.04
CA ALA A 76 6.48 8.78 0.93
C ALA A 76 5.57 8.91 -0.30
N LEU A 77 4.37 9.46 -0.10
CA LEU A 77 3.35 9.68 -1.15
C LEU A 77 3.63 10.95 -1.97
N GLU A 78 4.76 10.99 -2.68
CA GLU A 78 5.26 12.19 -3.36
C GLU A 78 4.75 12.37 -4.79
N ASP A 79 4.41 11.27 -5.45
CA ASP A 79 3.90 11.25 -6.81
C ASP A 79 2.43 10.81 -6.90
N GLU A 80 1.81 11.09 -8.03
CA GLU A 80 0.40 10.82 -8.31
C GLU A 80 0.06 9.31 -8.28
N GLN A 81 1.01 8.43 -8.65
CA GLN A 81 0.80 6.98 -8.63
C GLN A 81 0.75 6.47 -7.19
N SER A 82 1.71 6.87 -6.36
CA SER A 82 1.74 6.53 -4.94
C SER A 82 0.50 7.03 -4.20
N LEU A 83 0.03 8.26 -4.53
CA LEU A 83 -1.22 8.81 -3.98
C LEU A 83 -2.49 8.05 -4.41
N ARG A 84 -2.51 7.50 -5.62
CA ARG A 84 -3.61 6.66 -6.11
C ARG A 84 -3.62 5.29 -5.46
N THR A 85 -2.46 4.70 -5.23
CA THR A 85 -2.33 3.42 -4.52
C THR A 85 -2.84 3.51 -3.08
N ALA A 86 -2.64 4.65 -2.43
CA ALA A 86 -3.14 4.90 -1.07
C ALA A 86 -4.67 5.12 -0.98
N LYS A 87 -5.44 4.84 -2.04
CA LYS A 87 -6.86 5.19 -2.13
C LYS A 87 -7.80 4.23 -1.41
#